data_AF-A0A4Q6BER9-F1
#
_entry.id   AF-A0A4Q6BER9-F1
#
_cell.length_a   1.000
_cell.length_b   1.000
_cell.length_c   1.000
_cell.angle_alpha   90.00
_cell.angle_beta   90.00
_cell.angle_gamma   90.00
#
_symmetry.space_group_name_H-M   'P 1'
#
loop_
_entity.id
_entity.type
_entity.pdbx_description
1 polymer ?
#
loop_
_entity_poly.entity_id
_entity_poly.type
_entity_poly.pdbx_seq_one_letter_code
_entity_poly.pdbx_strand_id
1 'polypeptide(L)' 'MCGIVGYVGHRQALDVVMGGLRRLEYRGYDSTGVGVVDGDRIAWAKKAGKLANLDAELSEHPLPASTTGIGHTRWAT' A
#
# COMPACT_ATOMS: atom_id res chain seq x y z
N MET A 1 6.77 -8.39 -13.03
CA MET A 1 6.72 -9.29 -11.84
C MET A 1 5.96 -8.54 -10.72
N CYS A 2 5.30 -9.17 -9.77
CA CYS A 2 4.58 -8.42 -8.72
C CYS A 2 5.37 -8.38 -7.40
N GLY A 3 4.96 -7.52 -6.46
CA GLY A 3 5.51 -7.43 -5.11
C GLY A 3 4.42 -7.34 -4.05
N ILE A 4 4.60 -8.01 -2.91
CA ILE A 4 3.66 -7.98 -1.75
C ILE A 4 4.45 -7.58 -0.51
N VAL A 5 3.86 -6.71 0.32
CA VAL A 5 4.39 -6.35 1.65
C VAL A 5 3.25 -6.44 2.65
N GLY A 6 3.46 -7.14 3.76
CA GLY A 6 2.54 -7.18 4.90
C GLY A 6 3.22 -6.68 6.17
N TYR A 7 2.45 -6.08 7.06
CA TYR A 7 2.91 -5.66 8.38
C TYR A 7 1.86 -5.92 9.45
N VAL A 8 2.30 -6.48 10.58
CA VAL A 8 1.56 -6.62 11.83
C VAL A 8 2.53 -6.22 12.95
N GLY A 9 2.18 -5.24 13.78
CA GLY A 9 3.06 -4.84 14.88
C GLY A 9 2.56 -3.64 15.67
N HIS A 10 3.49 -2.78 16.10
CA HIS A 10 3.22 -1.61 16.94
C HIS A 10 3.34 -0.27 16.20
N ARG A 11 3.91 -0.25 14.99
CA ARG A 11 4.05 0.96 14.17
C ARG A 11 2.79 1.17 13.32
N GLN A 12 2.68 2.36 12.72
CA GLN A 12 1.66 2.59 11.69
C GLN A 12 1.96 1.71 10.46
N ALA A 13 1.00 0.85 10.11
CA ALA A 13 1.16 -0.14 9.06
C ALA A 13 1.37 0.52 7.70
N LEU A 14 0.67 1.63 7.43
CA LEU A 14 0.76 2.35 6.17
C LEU A 14 2.21 2.77 5.87
N ASP A 15 2.91 3.35 6.85
CA ASP A 15 4.30 3.79 6.68
C ASP A 15 5.24 2.64 6.36
N VAL A 16 5.09 1.52 7.09
CA VAL A 16 5.93 0.33 6.90
C VAL A 16 5.67 -0.31 5.54
N VAL A 17 4.40 -0.46 5.18
CA VAL A 17 3.96 -1.06 3.91
C VAL A 17 4.42 -0.19 2.74
N MET A 18 4.16 1.13 2.76
CA MET A 18 4.59 2.05 1.71
C MET A 18 6.12 2.07 1.57
N GLY A 19 6.86 2.05 2.68
CA GLY A 19 8.32 1.93 2.67
C GLY A 19 8.82 0.60 2.05
N GLY A 20 8.10 -0.50 2.28
CA GLY A 20 8.39 -1.78 1.63
C GLY A 20 8.07 -1.76 0.14
N LEU A 21 6.92 -1.22 -0.26
CA LEU A 21 6.51 -1.14 -1.67
C LEU A 21 7.46 -0.27 -2.50
N ARG A 22 7.99 0.83 -1.94
CA ARG A 22 9.06 1.63 -2.60
C ARG A 22 10.25 0.77 -3.00
N ARG A 23 10.64 -0.21 -2.16
CA ARG A 23 11.75 -1.13 -2.47
C ARG A 23 11.38 -2.19 -3.50
N LEU A 24 10.09 -2.46 -3.72
CA LEU A 24 9.60 -3.48 -4.65
C LEU A 24 9.06 -2.91 -5.97
N GLU A 25 8.98 -1.59 -6.12
CA GLU A 25 8.42 -0.92 -7.31
C GLU A 25 9.13 -1.33 -8.61
N TYR A 26 10.43 -1.65 -8.56
CA TYR A 26 11.17 -2.16 -9.72
C TYR A 26 10.60 -3.47 -10.30
N ARG A 27 9.82 -4.24 -9.52
CA ARG A 27 9.22 -5.49 -9.98
C ARG A 27 7.99 -5.22 -10.84
N GLY A 28 7.19 -4.21 -10.49
CA GLY A 28 5.89 -3.87 -11.09
C GLY A 28 5.41 -2.48 -10.69
N TYR A 29 4.90 -1.72 -11.66
CA TYR A 29 4.53 -0.31 -11.53
C TYR A 29 3.30 0.07 -12.37
N ASP A 30 2.53 -0.92 -12.85
CA ASP A 30 1.32 -0.64 -13.63
C ASP A 30 0.14 -0.27 -12.72
N SER A 31 0.16 -0.74 -11.48
CA SER A 31 -0.75 -0.30 -10.42
C SER A 31 -0.22 -0.71 -9.06
N THR A 32 -0.64 0.02 -8.03
CA THR A 32 -0.32 -0.28 -6.64
C THR A 32 -1.54 -0.09 -5.76
N GLY A 33 -1.66 -0.89 -4.69
CA GLY A 33 -2.69 -0.70 -3.68
C GLY A 33 -2.22 -1.09 -2.29
N VAL A 34 -2.91 -0.55 -1.29
CA VAL A 34 -2.74 -0.84 0.13
C VAL A 34 -4.09 -1.04 0.81
N GLY A 35 -4.11 -1.87 1.85
CA GLY A 35 -5.26 -2.07 2.72
C GLY A 35 -4.81 -2.16 4.18
N VAL A 36 -5.62 -1.58 5.07
CA VAL A 36 -5.39 -1.57 6.52
C VAL A 36 -6.63 -2.03 7.27
N VAL A 37 -6.44 -2.62 8.45
CA VAL A 37 -7.55 -3.01 9.33
C VAL A 37 -8.15 -1.76 9.98
N ASP A 38 -9.46 -1.60 9.85
CA ASP A 38 -10.26 -0.53 10.46
C ASP A 38 -11.44 -1.15 11.21
N GLY A 39 -11.21 -1.51 12.48
CA GLY A 39 -12.18 -2.26 13.28
C GLY A 39 -12.50 -3.63 12.66
N ASP A 40 -13.76 -3.83 12.28
CA ASP A 40 -14.27 -5.02 11.59
C ASP A 40 -14.26 -4.90 10.06
N ARG A 41 -13.70 -3.80 9.53
CA ARG A 41 -13.65 -3.50 8.09
C ARG A 41 -12.21 -3.39 7.61
N ILE A 42 -12.07 -3.30 6.29
CA ILE A 42 -10.80 -3.00 5.62
C ILE A 42 -10.97 -1.67 4.90
N ALA A 43 -10.17 -0.69 5.28
CA ALA A 43 -10.00 0.53 4.52
C ALA A 43 -8.85 0.34 3.51
N TRP A 44 -9.03 0.79 2.27
CA TRP A 44 -8.07 0.54 1.20
C TRP A 44 -8.01 1.69 0.21
N ALA A 45 -6.86 1.80 -0.46
CA ALA A 45 -6.63 2.72 -1.55
C ALA A 45 -5.82 2.04 -2.65
N LYS A 46 -6.08 2.38 -3.92
CA LYS A 46 -5.34 1.86 -5.07
C LYS A 46 -5.27 2.90 -6.18
N LYS A 47 -4.17 2.88 -6.93
CA LYS A 47 -4.01 3.69 -8.15
C LYS A 47 -3.30 2.92 -9.25
N ALA A 48 -3.66 3.25 -10.49
CA ALA A 48 -2.90 2.86 -11.66
C ALA A 48 -1.61 3.67 -11.77
N GLY A 49 -0.60 3.09 -12.39
CA GLY A 49 0.74 3.65 -12.53
C GLY A 49 1.62 3.45 -11.31
N LYS A 50 2.66 4.28 -11.25
CA LYS A 50 3.73 4.24 -10.26
C LYS A 50 3.20 4.44 -8.84
N LEU A 51 3.97 3.98 -7.86
CA LEU A 51 3.65 4.10 -6.44
C LEU A 51 3.39 5.56 -6.02
N ALA A 52 4.06 6.53 -6.66
CA ALA A 52 3.86 7.96 -6.42
C ALA A 52 2.39 8.41 -6.61
N ASN A 53 1.63 7.76 -7.51
CA ASN A 53 0.22 8.07 -7.70
C ASN A 53 -0.61 7.67 -6.47
N LEU A 54 -0.28 6.52 -5.86
CA LEU A 54 -0.92 6.07 -4.62
C LEU A 54 -0.51 6.96 -3.44
N ASP A 55 0.74 7.42 -3.40
CA ASP A 55 1.25 8.36 -2.39
C ASP A 55 0.48 9.70 -2.41
N ALA A 56 0.22 10.23 -3.60
CA ALA A 56 -0.63 11.41 -3.77
C ALA A 56 -2.07 11.16 -3.34
N GLU A 57 -2.67 10.02 -3.73
CA GLU A 57 -4.03 9.65 -3.31
C GLU A 57 -4.17 9.57 -1.80
N LEU A 58 -3.21 8.96 -1.10
CA LEU A 58 -3.21 8.84 0.35
C LEU A 58 -2.99 10.17 1.06
N SER A 59 -2.38 11.15 0.39
CA SER A 59 -2.21 12.50 0.92
C SER A 59 -3.52 13.29 0.89
N GLU A 60 -4.34 13.08 -0.15
CA GLU A 60 -5.66 13.71 -0.29
C GLU A 60 -6.75 12.95 0.49
N HIS A 61 -6.68 11.61 0.48
CA HIS A 61 -7.66 10.69 1.06
C HIS A 61 -6.95 9.70 1.98
N PRO A 62 -6.55 10.14 3.19
CA PRO A 62 -5.79 9.31 4.11
C PRO A 62 -6.61 8.12 4.62
N LEU A 63 -5.94 6.98 4.76
CA LEU A 63 -6.52 5.81 5.42
C LEU A 63 -6.49 5.96 6.95
N PRO A 64 -7.40 5.30 7.68
CA PRO A 64 -7.39 5.31 9.14
C PRO A 64 -6.08 4.74 9.70
N ALA A 65 -5.70 5.23 10.87
CA ALA A 65 -4.54 4.73 11.60
C ALA A 65 -4.74 3.25 11.95
N SER A 66 -3.75 2.44 11.66
CA SER A 66 -3.81 1.00 11.86
C SER A 66 -2.42 0.43 12.02
N THR A 67 -2.30 -0.61 12.86
CA THR A 67 -1.04 -1.32 13.07
C THR A 67 -0.93 -2.61 12.27
N THR A 68 -1.96 -2.93 11.48
CA THR A 68 -2.00 -4.10 10.60
C THR A 68 -2.41 -3.69 9.19
N GLY A 69 -1.63 -4.10 8.19
CA GLY A 69 -1.91 -3.76 6.80
C GLY A 69 -1.09 -4.57 5.79
N ILE A 70 -1.51 -4.47 4.53
CA ILE A 70 -0.90 -5.15 3.39
C ILE A 70 -0.84 -4.19 2.20
N GLY A 71 0.13 -4.39 1.32
CA GLY A 71 0.24 -3.67 0.06
C GLY A 71 0.77 -4.55 -1.06
N HIS A 72 0.49 -4.16 -2.29
CA HIS A 72 0.87 -4.91 -3.49
C HIS A 72 1.18 -3.99 -4.66
N THR A 73 2.31 -4.24 -5.33
CA THR A 73 2.63 -3.67 -6.65
C THR A 73 2.37 -4.70 -7.74
N ARG A 74 1.67 -4.29 -8.80
CA ARG A 74 1.27 -5.16 -9.92
C ARG A 74 2.06 -4.85 -11.18
N TRP A 75 2.45 -5.91 -11.90
CA TRP A 75 2.83 -5.87 -13.31
C TRP A 75 1.69 -6.48 -14.14
N ALA A 76 1.15 -5.74 -15.08
CA ALA A 76 0.10 -6.19 -16.00
C ALA A 76 0.75 -6.82 -17.24
N THR A 77 0.53 -8.12 -17.44
CA THR A 77 0.87 -8.85 -18.67
C THR A 77 -0.35 -9.02 -19.55
#